data_AF-A0A929E7J9-F1
#
_entry.id   AF-A0A929E7J9-F1
#
_cell.length_a   1.000
_cell.length_b   1.000
_cell.length_c   1.000
_cell.angle_alpha   90.00
_cell.angle_beta   90.00
_cell.angle_gamma   90.00
#
_symmetry.space_group_name_H-M   'P 1'
#
loop_
_entity.id
_entity.type
_entity.pdbx_description
1 polymer ?
#
loop_
_entity_poly.entity_id
_entity_poly.type
_entity_poly.pdbx_seq_one_letter_code
_entity_poly.pdbx_strand_id
1 'polypeptide(L)'
;MLTVTLFGRAVCHLCDQAKADLQTLGEKYPHELVVIDIDGDADLSAAYDLDIPVVEVGPYKLRSPFDRQKLMMVLGAAQDRQSQLESIDGKRRKKRINSGKKIAKADQFAHWFSRHYMLVFNLLIFIYVGLPFLAPVLQQAGATAPAAVIYRIYGGLCHQLSYRSFFLFGDQPIYPREAAGIEGYQTFQEATGLDENGLIPARQFVGDDVVGYKIALCQRDIAIYIAMLLFGLAFAATGRKWKPLSFVVWIALGIFPIAYDGGSQLLGQMLVMLDGKFWDLLALAFPYRESVPLLRVLTGSLFGLTTAWMGFPLVEETMADSRRLLIKKIAYIEQHSH
;
A
#
# COMPACT_ATOMS: atom_id res chain seq x y z
N MET A 1 -33.33 -17.91 10.22
CA MET A 1 -32.87 -18.92 9.24
C MET A 1 -31.36 -18.87 9.18
N LEU A 2 -30.71 -20.03 9.07
CA LEU A 2 -29.26 -20.11 8.84
C LEU A 2 -28.97 -19.75 7.38
N THR A 3 -27.82 -19.13 7.10
CA THR A 3 -27.32 -19.00 5.72
C THR A 3 -26.21 -20.03 5.53
N VAL A 4 -26.38 -20.90 4.54
CA VAL A 4 -25.41 -21.94 4.17
C VAL A 4 -24.83 -21.58 2.82
N THR A 5 -23.50 -21.43 2.75
CA THR A 5 -22.79 -21.17 1.48
C THR A 5 -22.12 -22.44 1.00
N LEU A 6 -22.43 -22.89 -0.21
CA LEU A 6 -21.76 -23.98 -0.91
C LEU A 6 -20.82 -23.37 -1.97
N PHE A 7 -19.52 -23.52 -1.78
CA PHE A 7 -18.51 -23.24 -2.80
C PHE A 7 -18.31 -24.49 -3.65
N GLY A 8 -18.42 -24.35 -4.96
CA GLY A 8 -18.26 -25.43 -5.92
C GLY A 8 -17.92 -24.91 -7.30
N ARG A 9 -18.06 -25.77 -8.30
CA ARG A 9 -17.82 -25.48 -9.71
C ARG A 9 -18.99 -26.00 -10.54
N ALA A 10 -19.26 -25.39 -11.69
CA ALA A 10 -20.35 -25.78 -12.58
C ALA A 10 -20.33 -27.27 -12.99
N VAL A 11 -19.14 -27.86 -13.17
CA VAL A 11 -18.97 -29.28 -13.52
C VAL A 11 -18.27 -30.01 -12.37
N CYS A 12 -19.04 -30.49 -11.39
CA CYS A 12 -18.50 -31.15 -10.20
C CYS A 12 -19.56 -32.07 -9.56
N HIS A 13 -19.39 -33.40 -9.75
CA HIS A 13 -20.35 -34.38 -9.22
C HIS A 13 -20.50 -34.33 -7.69
N LEU A 14 -19.39 -34.15 -6.96
CA LEU A 14 -19.43 -34.01 -5.50
C LEU A 14 -20.17 -32.73 -5.06
N CYS A 15 -20.09 -31.66 -5.85
CA CYS A 15 -20.79 -30.40 -5.59
C CYS A 15 -22.30 -30.53 -5.81
N ASP A 16 -22.70 -31.25 -6.87
CA ASP A 16 -24.10 -31.56 -7.14
C ASP A 16 -24.71 -32.43 -6.02
N GLN A 17 -23.96 -33.44 -5.56
CA GLN A 17 -24.37 -34.27 -4.43
C GLN A 17 -24.52 -33.46 -3.14
N ALA A 18 -23.52 -32.62 -2.81
CA ALA A 18 -23.58 -31.76 -1.63
C ALA A 18 -24.76 -30.78 -1.69
N LYS A 19 -25.07 -30.23 -2.88
CA LYS A 19 -26.24 -29.36 -3.10
C LYS A 19 -27.55 -30.10 -2.84
N ALA A 20 -27.71 -31.31 -3.38
CA ALA A 20 -28.90 -32.13 -3.17
C ALA A 20 -29.09 -32.53 -1.70
N ASP A 21 -28.00 -32.88 -1.01
CA ASP A 21 -28.04 -33.20 0.43
C ASP A 21 -28.44 -31.99 1.27
N LEU A 22 -27.90 -30.80 0.97
CA LEU A 22 -28.28 -29.55 1.63
C LEU A 22 -29.76 -29.23 1.42
N GLN A 23 -30.25 -29.33 0.18
CA GLN A 23 -31.68 -29.11 -0.12
C GLN A 23 -32.58 -30.08 0.67
N THR A 24 -32.23 -31.36 0.72
CA THR A 24 -33.00 -32.38 1.46
C THR A 24 -32.96 -32.12 2.97
N LEU A 25 -31.85 -31.62 3.50
CA LEU A 25 -31.68 -31.32 4.92
C LEU A 25 -32.34 -30.00 5.34
N GLY A 26 -32.87 -29.21 4.40
CA GLY A 26 -33.59 -27.97 4.67
C GLY A 26 -34.82 -28.14 5.55
N GLU A 27 -35.52 -29.28 5.48
CA GLU A 27 -36.66 -29.57 6.34
C GLU A 27 -36.27 -29.74 7.81
N LYS A 28 -35.16 -30.45 8.06
CA LYS A 28 -34.66 -30.73 9.42
C LYS A 28 -33.88 -29.56 10.00
N TYR A 29 -33.11 -28.86 9.17
CA TYR A 29 -32.27 -27.74 9.55
C TYR A 29 -32.62 -26.53 8.67
N PRO A 30 -33.65 -25.72 9.00
CA PRO A 30 -34.09 -24.63 8.14
C PRO A 30 -32.99 -23.62 7.79
N HIS A 31 -32.64 -23.53 6.51
CA HIS A 31 -31.57 -22.67 6.00
C HIS A 31 -31.85 -22.10 4.61
N GLU A 32 -31.18 -21.00 4.29
CA GLU A 32 -31.09 -20.38 2.97
C GLU A 32 -29.77 -20.82 2.33
N LEU A 33 -29.85 -21.48 1.16
CA LEU A 33 -28.68 -22.01 0.45
C LEU A 33 -28.19 -21.00 -0.58
N VAL A 34 -26.91 -20.64 -0.51
CA VAL A 34 -26.19 -19.82 -1.49
C VAL A 34 -25.15 -20.68 -2.17
N VAL A 35 -25.18 -20.77 -3.50
CA VAL A 35 -24.16 -21.51 -4.27
C VAL A 35 -23.22 -20.52 -4.94
N ILE A 36 -21.91 -20.65 -4.73
CA ILE A 36 -20.90 -19.76 -5.31
C ILE A 36 -19.96 -20.59 -6.17
N ASP A 37 -19.87 -20.23 -7.45
CA ASP A 37 -18.88 -20.79 -8.36
C ASP A 37 -17.50 -20.19 -8.06
N ILE A 38 -16.54 -21.05 -7.74
CA ILE A 38 -15.18 -20.62 -7.42
C ILE A 38 -14.40 -20.18 -8.66
N ASP A 39 -14.79 -20.60 -9.86
CA ASP A 39 -14.09 -20.26 -11.11
C ASP A 39 -14.35 -18.80 -11.52
N GLY A 40 -15.40 -18.17 -10.97
CA GLY A 40 -15.71 -16.76 -11.18
C GLY A 40 -14.77 -15.80 -10.45
N ASP A 41 -13.95 -16.29 -9.51
CA ASP A 41 -13.05 -15.46 -8.70
C ASP A 41 -11.72 -16.15 -8.39
N ALA A 42 -10.61 -15.49 -8.74
CA ALA A 42 -9.27 -16.03 -8.59
C ALA A 42 -8.87 -16.32 -7.13
N ASP A 43 -9.39 -15.57 -6.14
CA ASP A 43 -9.08 -15.82 -4.74
C ASP A 43 -9.87 -16.99 -4.18
N LEU A 44 -11.10 -17.19 -4.66
CA LEU A 44 -11.90 -18.37 -4.33
C LEU A 44 -11.29 -19.63 -4.96
N SER A 45 -10.89 -19.54 -6.22
CA SER A 45 -10.10 -20.58 -6.89
C SER A 45 -8.85 -20.90 -6.07
N ALA A 46 -7.97 -19.93 -5.80
CA ALA A 46 -6.75 -20.16 -5.02
C ALA A 46 -6.99 -20.74 -3.61
N ALA A 47 -8.15 -20.46 -2.99
CA ALA A 47 -8.47 -20.92 -1.65
C ALA A 47 -9.14 -22.30 -1.57
N TYR A 48 -9.87 -22.71 -2.62
CA TYR A 48 -10.77 -23.86 -2.59
C TYR A 48 -10.60 -24.86 -3.73
N ASP A 49 -9.77 -24.60 -4.75
CA ASP A 49 -9.65 -25.46 -5.94
C ASP A 49 -9.40 -26.94 -5.62
N LEU A 50 -8.61 -27.22 -4.57
CA LEU A 50 -8.28 -28.57 -4.13
C LEU A 50 -9.27 -29.18 -3.12
N ASP A 51 -10.20 -28.37 -2.60
CA ASP A 51 -11.05 -28.72 -1.46
C ASP A 51 -12.55 -28.74 -1.79
N ILE A 52 -12.94 -28.39 -3.02
CA ILE A 52 -14.36 -28.39 -3.43
C ILE A 52 -14.97 -29.80 -3.37
N PRO A 53 -16.26 -29.92 -3.00
CA PRO A 53 -17.13 -28.86 -2.47
C PRO A 53 -16.72 -28.39 -1.07
N VAL A 54 -16.93 -27.09 -0.79
CA VAL A 54 -16.73 -26.53 0.55
C VAL A 54 -18.05 -25.93 1.05
N VAL A 55 -18.51 -26.37 2.22
CA VAL A 55 -19.74 -25.87 2.86
C VAL A 55 -19.36 -24.97 4.02
N GLU A 56 -19.89 -23.75 4.05
CA GLU A 56 -19.68 -22.79 5.12
C GLU A 56 -21.01 -22.40 5.78
N VAL A 57 -21.08 -22.53 7.12
CA VAL A 57 -22.26 -22.20 7.93
C VAL A 57 -21.80 -21.48 9.20
N GLY A 58 -21.98 -20.16 9.26
CA GLY A 58 -21.48 -19.36 10.38
C GLY A 58 -19.95 -19.48 10.54
N PRO A 59 -19.42 -19.88 11.71
CA PRO A 59 -17.98 -20.08 11.90
C PRO A 59 -17.48 -21.44 11.38
N TYR A 60 -18.38 -22.34 10.97
CA TYR A 60 -18.04 -23.71 10.59
C TYR A 60 -17.77 -23.78 9.08
N LYS A 61 -16.68 -24.45 8.72
CA LYS A 61 -16.29 -24.71 7.33
C LYS A 61 -15.95 -26.19 7.17
N LEU A 62 -16.65 -26.85 6.26
CA LEU A 62 -16.50 -28.26 5.95
C LEU A 62 -15.92 -28.39 4.54
N ARG A 63 -14.70 -28.92 4.43
CA ARG A 63 -14.00 -29.17 3.15
C ARG A 63 -14.16 -30.63 2.75
N SER A 64 -14.15 -30.89 1.44
CA SER A 64 -14.13 -32.25 0.90
C SER A 64 -12.94 -33.06 1.44
N PRO A 65 -13.06 -34.39 1.64
CA PRO A 65 -14.27 -35.20 1.53
C PRO A 65 -15.13 -35.19 2.80
N PHE A 66 -16.45 -35.14 2.63
CA PHE A 66 -17.42 -35.30 3.71
C PHE A 66 -18.64 -36.09 3.26
N ASP A 67 -19.33 -36.69 4.22
CA ASP A 67 -20.59 -37.40 4.02
C ASP A 67 -21.78 -36.60 4.58
N ARG A 68 -22.98 -37.12 4.36
CA ARG A 68 -24.22 -36.53 4.87
C ARG A 68 -24.26 -36.43 6.39
N GLN A 69 -23.62 -37.36 7.11
CA GLN A 69 -23.59 -37.34 8.58
C GLN A 69 -22.78 -36.14 9.11
N LYS A 70 -21.61 -35.87 8.53
CA LYS A 70 -20.81 -34.68 8.86
C LYS A 70 -21.56 -33.39 8.52
N LEU A 71 -22.28 -33.36 7.39
CA LEU A 71 -23.11 -32.21 7.02
C LEU A 71 -24.19 -31.92 8.09
N MET A 72 -24.89 -32.96 8.55
CA MET A 72 -25.89 -32.85 9.61
C MET A 72 -25.30 -32.37 10.94
N MET A 73 -24.11 -32.85 11.30
CA MET A 73 -23.40 -32.42 12.51
C MET A 73 -23.09 -30.92 12.46
N VAL A 74 -22.55 -30.44 11.34
CA VAL A 74 -22.20 -29.02 11.16
C VAL A 74 -23.45 -28.14 11.15
N LEU A 75 -24.51 -28.54 10.45
CA LEU A 75 -25.79 -27.81 10.44
C LEU A 75 -26.43 -27.75 11.83
N GLY A 76 -26.43 -28.86 12.57
CA GLY A 76 -26.92 -28.92 13.94
C GLY A 76 -26.14 -27.98 14.86
N ALA A 77 -24.81 -28.06 14.85
CA ALA A 77 -23.95 -27.18 15.64
C ALA A 77 -24.16 -25.70 15.31
N ALA A 78 -24.36 -25.36 14.03
CA ALA A 78 -24.66 -24.01 13.60
C ALA A 78 -26.04 -23.53 14.08
N GLN A 79 -27.06 -24.40 14.06
CA GLN A 79 -28.40 -24.10 14.55
C GLN A 79 -28.42 -23.87 16.06
N ASP A 80 -27.75 -24.74 16.83
CA ASP A 80 -27.63 -24.61 18.29
C ASP A 80 -26.89 -23.32 18.68
N ARG A 81 -25.82 -22.98 17.97
CA ARG A 81 -25.13 -21.72 18.16
C ARG A 81 -26.03 -20.52 17.82
N GLN A 82 -26.84 -20.63 16.76
CA GLN A 82 -27.76 -19.56 16.39
C GLN A 82 -28.81 -19.33 17.48
N SER A 83 -29.42 -20.39 18.02
CA SER A 83 -30.42 -20.27 19.09
C SER A 83 -29.83 -19.66 20.36
N GLN A 84 -28.60 -20.04 20.74
CA GLN A 84 -27.87 -19.43 21.85
C GLN A 84 -27.56 -17.94 21.63
N LEU A 85 -27.19 -17.53 20.42
CA LEU A 85 -26.91 -16.11 20.14
C LEU A 85 -28.19 -15.26 20.09
N GLU A 86 -29.32 -15.84 19.69
CA GLU A 86 -30.62 -15.16 19.69
C GLU A 86 -31.13 -14.87 21.11
N SER A 87 -30.79 -15.71 22.09
CA SER A 87 -31.14 -15.48 23.49
C SER A 87 -30.30 -14.38 24.15
N ILE A 88 -29.10 -14.10 23.65
CA ILE A 88 -28.16 -13.11 24.24
C ILE A 88 -28.35 -11.70 23.65
N ASP A 89 -28.50 -11.54 22.32
CA ASP A 89 -28.54 -10.20 21.69
C ASP A 89 -29.37 -10.16 20.37
N GLY A 90 -30.63 -10.59 20.45
CA GLY A 90 -31.52 -10.68 19.28
C GLY A 90 -31.80 -9.34 18.55
N LYS A 91 -31.76 -8.20 19.25
CA LYS A 91 -32.06 -6.88 18.65
C LYS A 91 -30.91 -6.36 17.76
N ARG A 92 -29.65 -6.40 18.21
CA ARG A 92 -28.50 -6.00 17.37
C ARG A 92 -28.32 -6.95 16.18
N ARG A 93 -28.57 -8.25 16.37
CA ARG A 93 -28.50 -9.25 15.29
C ARG A 93 -29.54 -9.01 14.20
N LYS A 94 -30.82 -8.77 14.55
CA LYS A 94 -31.86 -8.43 13.56
C LYS A 94 -31.50 -7.18 12.73
N LYS A 95 -30.90 -6.17 13.35
CA LYS A 95 -30.42 -4.96 12.64
C LYS A 95 -29.31 -5.27 11.63
N ARG A 96 -28.33 -6.11 12.00
CA ARG A 96 -27.25 -6.57 11.10
C ARG A 96 -27.76 -7.41 9.93
N ILE A 97 -28.68 -8.34 10.19
CA ILE A 97 -29.30 -9.17 9.14
C ILE A 97 -30.04 -8.28 8.14
N ASN A 98 -30.82 -7.31 8.61
CA ASN A 98 -31.56 -6.39 7.72
C ASN A 98 -30.65 -5.46 6.91
N SER A 99 -29.51 -5.00 7.46
CA SER A 99 -28.52 -4.24 6.69
C SER A 99 -27.79 -5.07 5.63
N GLY A 100 -27.81 -6.41 5.74
CA GLY A 100 -27.21 -7.34 4.79
C GLY A 100 -28.06 -7.63 3.55
N LYS A 101 -29.34 -7.22 3.52
CA LYS A 101 -30.30 -7.59 2.47
C LYS A 101 -30.28 -6.70 1.21
N LYS A 102 -29.49 -5.63 1.20
CA LYS A 102 -29.35 -4.75 0.03
C LYS A 102 -27.88 -4.51 -0.25
N ILE A 103 -27.53 -4.44 -1.54
CA ILE A 103 -26.22 -3.98 -1.99
C ILE A 103 -26.24 -2.45 -1.92
N ALA A 104 -25.46 -1.88 -1.02
CA ALA A 104 -25.24 -0.44 -1.00
C ALA A 104 -24.23 -0.05 -2.09
N LYS A 105 -24.28 1.21 -2.56
CA LYS A 105 -23.23 1.76 -3.44
C LYS A 105 -21.83 1.63 -2.82
N ALA A 106 -21.75 1.71 -1.48
CA ALA A 106 -20.53 1.49 -0.73
C ALA A 106 -20.00 0.04 -0.85
N ASP A 107 -20.88 -0.97 -0.91
CA ASP A 107 -20.46 -2.36 -1.10
C ASP A 107 -19.89 -2.58 -2.50
N GLN A 108 -20.52 -1.98 -3.53
CA GLN A 108 -20.03 -2.04 -4.91
C GLN A 108 -18.66 -1.36 -5.05
N PHE A 109 -18.51 -0.19 -4.43
CA PHE A 109 -17.22 0.50 -4.39
C PHE A 109 -16.17 -0.32 -3.65
N ALA A 110 -16.48 -0.88 -2.48
CA ALA A 110 -15.55 -1.72 -1.73
C ALA A 110 -15.14 -2.98 -2.52
N HIS A 111 -16.07 -3.59 -3.26
CA HIS A 111 -15.78 -4.74 -4.10
C HIS A 111 -14.87 -4.36 -5.28
N TRP A 112 -15.18 -3.25 -5.97
CA TRP A 112 -14.32 -2.72 -7.03
C TRP A 112 -12.92 -2.36 -6.49
N PHE A 113 -12.87 -1.62 -5.39
CA PHE A 113 -11.64 -1.13 -4.78
C PHE A 113 -10.76 -2.29 -4.34
N SER A 114 -11.33 -3.28 -3.64
CA SER A 114 -10.57 -4.44 -3.19
C SER A 114 -9.99 -5.26 -4.35
N ARG A 115 -10.57 -5.23 -5.56
CA ARG A 115 -9.99 -5.82 -6.78
C ARG A 115 -8.93 -4.93 -7.45
N HIS A 116 -9.04 -3.60 -7.33
CA HIS A 116 -8.23 -2.64 -8.08
C HIS A 116 -7.29 -1.79 -7.21
N TYR A 117 -7.17 -2.05 -5.91
CA TYR A 117 -6.42 -1.19 -4.99
C TYR A 117 -4.95 -1.03 -5.39
N MET A 118 -4.30 -2.07 -5.95
CA MET A 118 -2.93 -1.96 -6.46
C MET A 118 -2.81 -1.00 -7.64
N LEU A 119 -3.79 -0.99 -8.54
CA LEU A 119 -3.84 0.00 -9.62
C LEU A 119 -3.98 1.41 -9.05
N VAL A 120 -4.88 1.59 -8.09
CA VAL A 120 -5.10 2.87 -7.43
C VAL A 120 -3.84 3.34 -6.70
N PHE A 121 -3.19 2.48 -5.92
CA PHE A 121 -1.97 2.82 -5.17
C PHE A 121 -0.82 3.15 -6.11
N ASN A 122 -0.57 2.32 -7.12
CA ASN A 122 0.48 2.58 -8.10
C ASN A 122 0.21 3.88 -8.88
N LEU A 123 -1.04 4.16 -9.25
CA LEU A 123 -1.41 5.40 -9.94
C LEU A 123 -1.19 6.63 -9.04
N LEU A 124 -1.60 6.57 -7.77
CA LEU A 124 -1.40 7.67 -6.83
C LEU A 124 0.09 7.93 -6.60
N ILE A 125 0.90 6.88 -6.41
CA ILE A 125 2.36 7.01 -6.23
C ILE A 125 3.01 7.52 -7.52
N PHE A 126 2.60 7.02 -8.69
CA PHE A 126 3.10 7.47 -10.00
C PHE A 126 2.81 8.95 -10.21
N ILE A 127 1.59 9.41 -9.94
CA ILE A 127 1.24 10.83 -10.03
C ILE A 127 2.08 11.63 -9.03
N TYR A 128 2.20 11.16 -7.79
CA TYR A 128 2.96 11.83 -6.75
C TYR A 128 4.44 12.01 -7.11
N VAL A 129 5.10 10.99 -7.66
CA VAL A 129 6.53 11.05 -7.99
C VAL A 129 6.80 11.55 -9.41
N GLY A 130 5.84 11.42 -10.32
CA GLY A 130 5.94 11.84 -11.72
C GLY A 130 5.67 13.32 -11.95
N LEU A 131 4.67 13.92 -11.26
CA LEU A 131 4.39 15.36 -11.40
C LEU A 131 5.59 16.27 -11.10
N PRO A 132 6.47 15.99 -10.12
CA PRO A 132 7.68 16.77 -9.88
C PRO A 132 8.65 16.84 -11.06
N PHE A 133 8.69 15.80 -11.91
CA PHE A 133 9.51 15.79 -13.14
C PHE A 133 8.91 16.69 -14.23
N LEU A 134 7.59 16.93 -14.19
CA LEU A 134 6.95 17.84 -15.13
C LEU A 134 7.31 19.30 -14.87
N ALA A 135 7.65 19.68 -13.64
CA ALA A 135 8.04 21.06 -13.30
C ALA A 135 9.25 21.59 -14.11
N PRO A 136 10.41 20.90 -14.15
CA PRO A 136 11.54 21.34 -14.99
C PRO A 136 11.25 21.24 -16.50
N VAL A 137 10.43 20.30 -16.95
CA VAL A 137 10.00 20.19 -18.36
C VAL A 137 9.18 21.43 -18.76
N LEU A 138 8.27 21.87 -17.90
CA LEU A 138 7.47 23.07 -18.14
C LEU A 138 8.32 24.35 -18.09
N GLN A 139 9.30 24.42 -17.19
CA GLN A 139 10.27 25.53 -17.18
C GLN A 139 11.05 25.60 -18.49
N GLN A 140 11.61 24.48 -18.94
CA GLN A 140 12.34 24.41 -20.20
C GLN A 140 11.48 24.80 -21.41
N ALA A 141 10.18 24.50 -21.38
CA ALA A 141 9.23 24.87 -22.43
C ALA A 141 8.73 26.33 -22.34
N GLY A 142 9.20 27.12 -21.36
CA GLY A 142 8.74 28.49 -21.11
C GLY A 142 7.37 28.60 -20.42
N ALA A 143 6.77 27.48 -20.03
CA ALA A 143 5.49 27.42 -19.32
C ALA A 143 5.70 27.62 -17.81
N THR A 144 6.18 28.81 -17.43
CA THR A 144 6.66 29.09 -16.06
C THR A 144 5.54 29.12 -15.02
N ALA A 145 4.36 29.65 -15.36
CA ALA A 145 3.21 29.71 -14.46
C ALA A 145 2.73 28.31 -13.99
N PRO A 146 2.46 27.33 -14.87
CA PRO A 146 2.10 25.99 -14.43
C PRO A 146 3.24 25.27 -13.71
N ALA A 147 4.52 25.49 -14.09
CA ALA A 147 5.65 24.96 -13.34
C ALA A 147 5.69 25.47 -11.90
N ALA A 148 5.46 26.77 -11.69
CA ALA A 148 5.43 27.39 -10.37
C ALA A 148 4.33 26.81 -9.46
N VAL A 149 3.19 26.40 -10.03
CA VAL A 149 2.13 25.71 -9.26
C VAL A 149 2.64 24.37 -8.73
N ILE A 150 3.35 23.58 -9.55
CA ILE A 150 3.93 22.30 -9.11
C ILE A 150 4.96 22.54 -8.01
N TYR A 151 5.91 23.47 -8.20
CA TYR A 151 6.90 23.81 -7.17
C TYR A 151 6.23 24.24 -5.86
N ARG A 152 5.16 25.05 -5.91
CA ARG A 152 4.44 25.52 -4.73
C ARG A 152 3.74 24.38 -3.98
N ILE A 153 3.03 23.50 -4.69
CA ILE A 153 2.34 22.34 -4.09
C ILE A 153 3.36 21.45 -3.38
N TYR A 154 4.43 21.07 -4.08
CA TYR A 154 5.44 20.18 -3.51
C TYR A 154 6.34 20.88 -2.49
N GLY A 155 6.44 22.21 -2.50
CA GLY A 155 7.17 22.97 -1.48
C GLY A 155 6.54 22.82 -0.08
N GLY A 156 5.24 22.51 0.00
CA GLY A 156 4.60 22.16 1.26
C GLY A 156 4.95 20.75 1.77
N LEU A 157 5.42 19.87 0.89
CA LEU A 157 5.67 18.46 1.16
C LEU A 157 7.16 18.15 1.31
N CYS A 158 8.00 18.90 0.61
CA CYS A 158 9.45 18.78 0.59
C CYS A 158 10.07 20.17 0.67
N HIS A 159 11.21 20.29 1.33
CA HIS A 159 11.93 21.57 1.39
C HIS A 159 12.50 22.02 0.04
N GLN A 160 12.60 21.13 -0.95
CA GLN A 160 13.09 21.43 -2.32
C GLN A 160 14.42 22.20 -2.35
N LEU A 161 15.32 21.87 -1.42
CA LEU A 161 16.65 22.45 -1.41
C LEU A 161 17.37 22.08 -2.70
N SER A 162 17.87 23.08 -3.42
CA SER A 162 18.49 22.90 -4.74
C SER A 162 19.66 21.93 -4.68
N TYR A 163 20.54 22.06 -3.68
CA TYR A 163 21.66 21.14 -3.44
C TYR A 163 21.27 19.71 -2.98
N ARG A 164 19.97 19.45 -2.81
CA ARG A 164 19.41 18.11 -2.53
C ARG A 164 18.46 17.63 -3.62
N SER A 165 18.38 18.32 -4.75
CA SER A 165 17.48 18.00 -5.86
C SER A 165 18.28 17.50 -7.06
N PHE A 166 17.63 16.77 -7.97
CA PHE A 166 18.19 16.52 -9.30
C PHE A 166 17.83 17.67 -10.22
N PHE A 167 18.67 17.94 -11.20
CA PHE A 167 18.47 18.95 -12.24
C PHE A 167 18.31 18.29 -13.60
N LEU A 168 17.44 18.86 -14.43
CA LEU A 168 17.27 18.48 -15.83
C LEU A 168 17.58 19.68 -16.72
N PHE A 169 18.04 19.41 -17.95
CA PHE A 169 18.30 20.41 -18.99
C PHE A 169 19.44 21.40 -18.68
N GLY A 170 20.37 21.03 -17.80
CA GLY A 170 21.56 21.83 -17.48
C GLY A 170 22.85 21.03 -17.60
N ASP A 171 23.96 21.67 -17.25
CA ASP A 171 25.31 21.12 -17.36
C ASP A 171 25.55 19.92 -16.43
N GLN A 172 24.92 19.89 -15.25
CA GLN A 172 25.08 18.81 -14.27
C GLN A 172 23.74 18.29 -13.74
N PRO A 173 23.61 16.98 -13.44
CA PRO A 173 22.40 16.42 -12.86
C PRO A 173 22.23 16.76 -11.36
N ILE A 174 23.29 17.24 -10.71
CA ILE A 174 23.33 17.58 -9.28
C ILE A 174 24.32 18.73 -9.04
N TYR A 175 24.04 19.54 -8.01
CA TYR A 175 24.93 20.60 -7.52
C TYR A 175 25.04 20.50 -6.00
N PRO A 176 25.90 19.60 -5.47
CA PRO A 176 26.00 19.37 -4.02
C PRO A 176 26.58 20.58 -3.28
N ARG A 177 26.51 20.57 -1.95
CA ARG A 177 27.26 21.52 -1.13
C ARG A 177 28.73 21.14 -1.08
N GLU A 178 29.61 22.10 -0.81
CA GLU A 178 31.04 21.83 -0.58
C GLU A 178 31.24 20.78 0.52
N ALA A 179 30.46 20.88 1.59
CA ALA A 179 30.49 19.94 2.73
C ALA A 179 30.13 18.48 2.37
N ALA A 180 29.61 18.20 1.17
CA ALA A 180 29.40 16.84 0.70
C ALA A 180 30.69 16.19 0.15
N GLY A 181 31.72 17.00 -0.16
CA GLY A 181 33.05 16.53 -0.57
C GLY A 181 33.07 15.68 -1.85
N ILE A 182 32.22 16.01 -2.82
CA ILE A 182 32.11 15.23 -4.07
C ILE A 182 32.98 15.87 -5.15
N GLU A 183 34.02 15.15 -5.55
CA GLU A 183 34.88 15.54 -6.66
C GLU A 183 34.16 15.41 -8.01
N GLY A 184 34.53 16.26 -8.98
CA GLY A 184 34.01 16.21 -10.35
C GLY A 184 32.64 16.87 -10.57
N TYR A 185 32.06 17.48 -9.53
CA TYR A 185 30.84 18.27 -9.63
C TYR A 185 31.09 19.70 -9.15
N GLN A 186 30.42 20.67 -9.77
CA GLN A 186 30.40 22.04 -9.25
C GLN A 186 29.48 22.07 -8.05
N THR A 187 29.87 22.81 -7.03
CA THR A 187 29.01 23.04 -5.88
C THR A 187 27.85 23.96 -6.24
N PHE A 188 26.78 23.94 -5.44
CA PHE A 188 25.65 24.87 -5.60
C PHE A 188 26.10 26.33 -5.56
N GLN A 189 27.02 26.67 -4.67
CA GLN A 189 27.53 28.04 -4.56
C GLN A 189 28.37 28.42 -5.77
N GLU A 190 29.21 27.53 -6.29
CA GLU A 190 30.00 27.79 -7.51
C GLU A 190 29.12 27.97 -8.74
N ALA A 191 28.09 27.14 -8.90
CA ALA A 191 27.21 27.17 -10.07
C ALA A 191 26.22 28.35 -10.07
N THR A 192 25.77 28.79 -8.90
CA THR A 192 24.69 29.80 -8.79
C THR A 192 25.13 31.13 -8.21
N GLY A 193 26.30 31.19 -7.56
CA GLY A 193 26.77 32.34 -6.78
C GLY A 193 25.98 32.57 -5.47
N LEU A 194 25.01 31.72 -5.13
CA LEU A 194 24.20 31.84 -3.91
C LEU A 194 24.89 31.16 -2.73
N ASP A 195 24.79 31.77 -1.53
CA ASP A 195 25.27 31.16 -0.29
C ASP A 195 24.53 29.84 -0.01
N GLU A 196 25.28 28.74 0.06
CA GLU A 196 24.75 27.41 0.30
C GLU A 196 24.22 27.20 1.73
N ASN A 197 24.58 28.07 2.67
CA ASN A 197 24.00 28.10 4.02
C ASN A 197 22.64 28.83 4.05
N GLY A 198 22.34 29.62 3.03
CA GLY A 198 21.07 30.31 2.84
C GLY A 198 19.93 29.35 2.47
N LEU A 199 19.20 28.83 3.46
CA LEU A 199 18.08 27.91 3.23
C LEU A 199 16.98 28.48 2.33
N ILE A 200 16.65 29.77 2.49
CA ILE A 200 15.59 30.42 1.71
C ILE A 200 16.03 30.59 0.24
N PRO A 201 17.20 31.20 -0.08
CA PRO A 201 17.72 31.23 -1.44
C PRO A 201 17.83 29.85 -2.09
N ALA A 202 18.38 28.86 -1.38
CA ALA A 202 18.53 27.50 -1.90
C ALA A 202 17.19 26.83 -2.22
N ARG A 203 16.13 27.16 -1.46
CA ARG A 203 14.77 26.69 -1.73
C ARG A 203 14.10 27.44 -2.88
N GLN A 204 14.31 28.74 -3.00
CA GLN A 204 13.69 29.59 -4.03
C GLN A 204 14.32 29.44 -5.41
N PHE A 205 15.62 29.12 -5.47
CA PHE A 205 16.31 28.87 -6.73
C PHE A 205 15.68 27.68 -7.45
N VAL A 206 15.04 27.91 -8.60
CA VAL A 206 14.42 26.86 -9.42
C VAL A 206 15.38 26.31 -10.47
N GLY A 207 16.25 27.17 -11.00
CA GLY A 207 17.12 26.86 -12.12
C GLY A 207 17.16 27.97 -13.15
N ASP A 208 18.06 27.80 -14.12
CA ASP A 208 18.27 28.66 -15.30
C ASP A 208 18.77 27.80 -16.47
N ASP A 209 19.11 28.43 -17.60
CA ASP A 209 19.49 27.73 -18.82
C ASP A 209 20.88 27.05 -18.76
N VAL A 210 21.71 27.38 -17.77
CA VAL A 210 23.05 26.80 -17.58
C VAL A 210 22.99 25.67 -16.57
N VAL A 211 22.43 25.95 -15.39
CA VAL A 211 22.30 24.99 -14.28
C VAL A 211 21.20 23.97 -14.56
N GLY A 212 20.28 24.29 -15.48
CA GLY A 212 19.05 23.55 -15.70
C GLY A 212 18.05 23.80 -14.58
N TYR A 213 16.94 23.07 -14.62
CA TYR A 213 15.82 23.22 -13.69
C TYR A 213 15.71 22.04 -12.73
N LYS A 214 15.55 22.32 -11.43
CA LYS A 214 15.45 21.28 -10.41
C LYS A 214 14.12 20.53 -10.47
N ILE A 215 14.13 19.24 -10.19
CA ILE A 215 12.91 18.47 -9.94
C ILE A 215 12.25 18.99 -8.65
N ALA A 216 10.92 19.08 -8.62
CA ALA A 216 10.17 19.64 -7.48
C ALA A 216 10.13 18.74 -6.22
N LEU A 217 11.04 17.77 -6.09
CA LEU A 217 11.23 16.90 -4.92
C LEU A 217 12.73 16.67 -4.70
N CYS A 218 13.11 16.39 -3.46
CA CYS A 218 14.49 16.05 -3.17
C CYS A 218 14.85 14.64 -3.69
N GLN A 219 16.15 14.40 -3.86
CA GLN A 219 16.72 13.13 -4.32
C GLN A 219 16.24 11.94 -3.49
N ARG A 220 16.12 12.12 -2.16
CA ARG A 220 15.68 11.08 -1.23
C ARG A 220 14.20 10.74 -1.41
N ASP A 221 13.33 11.73 -1.52
CA ASP A 221 11.89 11.51 -1.71
C ASP A 221 11.62 10.83 -3.06
N ILE A 222 12.29 11.29 -4.12
CA ILE A 222 12.23 10.65 -5.44
C ILE A 222 12.60 9.17 -5.33
N ALA A 223 13.71 8.85 -4.65
CA ALA A 223 14.16 7.47 -4.48
C ALA A 223 13.17 6.61 -3.68
N ILE A 224 12.59 7.14 -2.59
CA ILE A 224 11.57 6.44 -1.79
C ILE A 224 10.38 6.07 -2.66
N TYR A 225 9.77 7.05 -3.33
CA TYR A 225 8.52 6.82 -4.06
C TYR A 225 8.72 6.04 -5.37
N ILE A 226 9.85 6.21 -6.07
CA ILE A 226 10.19 5.35 -7.21
C ILE A 226 10.37 3.90 -6.75
N ALA A 227 11.10 3.64 -5.67
CA ALA A 227 11.28 2.28 -5.16
C ALA A 227 9.95 1.64 -4.72
N MET A 228 9.07 2.41 -4.08
CA MET A 228 7.71 1.95 -3.75
C MET A 228 6.89 1.63 -5.01
N LEU A 229 6.95 2.48 -6.04
CA LEU A 229 6.24 2.27 -7.30
C LEU A 229 6.74 1.01 -8.01
N LEU A 230 8.07 0.84 -8.14
CA LEU A 230 8.67 -0.34 -8.77
C LEU A 230 8.30 -1.62 -8.03
N PHE A 231 8.33 -1.61 -6.70
CA PHE A 231 7.85 -2.72 -5.89
C PHE A 231 6.36 -3.00 -6.14
N GLY A 232 5.52 -1.97 -6.13
CA GLY A 232 4.08 -2.11 -6.36
C GLY A 232 3.73 -2.66 -7.74
N LEU A 233 4.48 -2.27 -8.77
CA LEU A 233 4.35 -2.83 -10.12
C LEU A 233 4.77 -4.30 -10.16
N ALA A 234 5.91 -4.65 -9.56
CA ALA A 234 6.39 -6.04 -9.51
C ALA A 234 5.45 -6.94 -8.68
N PHE A 235 4.97 -6.45 -7.54
CA PHE A 235 4.00 -7.14 -6.70
C PHE A 235 2.67 -7.40 -7.42
N ALA A 236 2.16 -6.40 -8.15
CA ALA A 236 0.96 -6.57 -8.97
C ALA A 236 1.19 -7.56 -10.13
N ALA A 237 2.32 -7.46 -10.85
CA ALA A 237 2.66 -8.31 -11.99
C ALA A 237 2.86 -9.80 -11.59
N THR A 238 3.30 -10.06 -10.36
CA THR A 238 3.47 -11.42 -9.82
C THR A 238 2.19 -12.00 -9.20
N GLY A 239 1.05 -11.33 -9.35
CA GLY A 239 -0.23 -11.77 -8.84
C GLY A 239 -0.38 -11.59 -7.32
N ARG A 240 0.36 -10.67 -6.71
CA ARG A 240 0.24 -10.25 -5.30
C ARG A 240 0.51 -11.39 -4.29
N LYS A 241 1.40 -12.31 -4.63
CA LYS A 241 1.67 -13.54 -3.84
C LYS A 241 2.78 -13.40 -2.80
N TRP A 242 3.49 -12.28 -2.77
CA TRP A 242 4.62 -12.09 -1.85
C TRP A 242 4.12 -11.91 -0.43
N LYS A 243 4.83 -12.49 0.53
CA LYS A 243 4.53 -12.33 1.96
C LYS A 243 5.07 -10.98 2.48
N PRO A 244 4.43 -10.40 3.51
CA PRO A 244 4.95 -9.20 4.16
C PRO A 244 6.39 -9.40 4.61
N LEU A 245 7.22 -8.39 4.39
CA LEU A 245 8.57 -8.33 4.97
C LEU A 245 8.46 -8.32 6.50
N SER A 246 9.36 -9.00 7.21
CA SER A 246 9.35 -8.99 8.67
C SER A 246 9.65 -7.58 9.20
N PHE A 247 8.98 -7.21 10.30
CA PHE A 247 9.16 -5.89 10.92
C PHE A 247 10.63 -5.62 11.28
N VAL A 248 11.36 -6.63 11.77
CA VAL A 248 12.79 -6.50 12.12
C VAL A 248 13.64 -6.22 10.88
N VAL A 249 13.37 -6.88 9.75
CA VAL A 249 14.12 -6.64 8.50
C VAL A 249 13.78 -5.25 7.95
N TRP A 250 12.53 -4.80 8.04
CA TRP A 250 12.16 -3.42 7.69
C TRP A 250 12.88 -2.38 8.57
N ILE A 251 13.00 -2.62 9.88
CA ILE A 251 13.80 -1.75 10.75
C ILE A 251 15.27 -1.75 10.34
N ALA A 252 15.87 -2.93 10.15
CA ALA A 252 17.30 -3.06 9.89
C ALA A 252 17.72 -2.55 8.50
N LEU A 253 16.91 -2.78 7.47
CA LEU A 253 17.26 -2.42 6.08
C LEU A 253 16.55 -1.14 5.60
N GLY A 254 15.38 -0.82 6.13
CA GLY A 254 14.62 0.37 5.77
C GLY A 254 14.95 1.55 6.67
N ILE A 255 14.59 1.44 7.95
CA ILE A 255 14.67 2.55 8.92
C ILE A 255 16.11 2.86 9.33
N PHE A 256 16.91 1.86 9.67
CA PHE A 256 18.25 2.08 10.21
C PHE A 256 19.16 2.83 9.22
N PRO A 257 19.25 2.48 7.92
CA PRO A 257 20.13 3.19 6.99
C PRO A 257 19.71 4.64 6.75
N ILE A 258 18.41 4.91 6.57
CA ILE A 258 17.90 6.27 6.35
C ILE A 258 17.99 7.12 7.63
N ALA A 259 17.77 6.53 8.81
CA ALA A 259 17.93 7.20 10.10
C ALA A 259 19.41 7.45 10.41
N TYR A 260 20.29 6.52 10.08
CA TYR A 260 21.72 6.72 10.23
C TYR A 260 22.21 7.82 9.29
N ASP A 261 21.81 7.81 8.02
CA ASP A 261 22.19 8.85 7.07
C ASP A 261 21.56 10.22 7.42
N GLY A 262 20.24 10.34 7.34
CA GLY A 262 19.56 11.61 7.61
C GLY A 262 19.72 12.10 9.04
N GLY A 263 19.72 11.19 10.01
CA GLY A 263 19.82 11.51 11.44
C GLY A 263 21.22 11.96 11.85
N SER A 264 22.29 11.28 11.45
CA SER A 264 23.65 11.75 11.77
C SER A 264 23.95 13.09 11.08
N GLN A 265 23.42 13.33 9.88
CA GLN A 265 23.50 14.62 9.22
C GLN A 265 22.77 15.71 10.02
N LEU A 266 21.51 15.47 10.39
CA LEU A 266 20.70 16.44 11.15
C LEU A 266 21.34 16.76 12.51
N LEU A 267 21.83 15.73 13.21
CA LEU A 267 22.50 15.88 14.50
C LEU A 267 23.79 16.68 14.36
N GLY A 268 24.66 16.36 13.39
CA GLY A 268 25.90 17.11 13.17
C GLY A 268 25.65 18.58 12.81
N GLN A 269 24.64 18.86 11.98
CA GLN A 269 24.26 20.23 11.62
C GLN A 269 23.67 21.01 12.80
N MET A 270 22.93 20.34 13.68
CA MET A 270 22.36 20.95 14.90
C MET A 270 23.40 21.21 15.98
N LEU A 271 24.31 20.24 16.23
CA LEU A 271 25.29 20.31 17.32
C LEU A 271 26.25 21.49 17.17
N VAL A 272 26.65 21.82 15.94
CA VAL A 272 27.53 22.97 15.66
C VAL A 272 26.85 24.32 15.89
N MET A 273 25.52 24.35 16.03
CA MET A 273 24.76 25.56 16.40
C MET A 273 24.63 25.75 17.91
N LEU A 274 25.08 24.79 18.73
CA LEU A 274 24.93 24.80 20.18
C LEU A 274 26.27 25.11 20.86
N ASP A 275 26.29 26.12 21.73
CA ASP A 275 27.49 26.48 22.48
C ASP A 275 27.65 25.65 23.76
N GLY A 276 28.86 25.13 23.99
CA GLY A 276 29.29 24.60 25.28
C GLY A 276 30.01 23.25 25.20
N LYS A 277 30.92 23.03 26.16
CA LYS A 277 31.85 21.88 26.20
C LYS A 277 31.18 20.51 26.04
N PHE A 278 29.95 20.35 26.52
CA PHE A 278 29.19 19.11 26.36
C PHE A 278 28.81 18.86 24.90
N TRP A 279 28.35 19.89 24.18
CA TRP A 279 27.98 19.82 22.77
C TRP A 279 29.21 19.70 21.88
N ASP A 280 30.30 20.40 22.22
CA ASP A 280 31.59 20.25 21.53
C ASP A 280 32.10 18.81 21.57
N LEU A 281 31.97 18.14 22.71
CA LEU A 281 32.34 16.73 22.87
C LEU A 281 31.45 15.82 21.99
N LEU A 282 30.15 16.08 21.92
CA LEU A 282 29.24 15.30 21.07
C LEU A 282 29.47 15.58 19.57
N ALA A 283 29.84 16.80 19.19
CA ALA A 283 30.18 17.16 17.82
C ALA A 283 31.43 16.40 17.29
N LEU A 284 32.31 15.92 18.18
CA LEU A 284 33.40 15.01 17.80
C LEU A 284 32.88 13.63 17.36
N ALA A 285 31.81 13.14 17.99
CA ALA A 285 31.18 11.86 17.62
C ALA A 285 30.25 12.00 16.40
N PHE A 286 29.66 13.18 16.20
CA PHE A 286 28.77 13.51 15.08
C PHE A 286 29.23 14.80 14.40
N PRO A 287 30.31 14.72 13.59
CA PRO A 287 30.84 15.90 12.92
C PRO A 287 29.83 16.48 11.93
N TYR A 288 29.99 17.78 11.65
CA TYR A 288 29.24 18.43 10.59
C TYR A 288 29.45 17.68 9.27
N ARG A 289 28.34 17.32 8.61
CA ARG A 289 28.36 16.66 7.31
C ARG A 289 27.12 17.00 6.51
N GLU A 290 27.21 16.77 5.20
CA GLU A 290 26.06 16.76 4.29
C GLU A 290 25.97 15.37 3.63
N SER A 291 24.78 14.76 3.58
CA SER A 291 24.60 13.47 2.92
C SER A 291 24.86 13.59 1.43
N VAL A 292 25.63 12.68 0.86
CA VAL A 292 25.92 12.66 -0.57
C VAL A 292 24.73 12.10 -1.37
N PRO A 293 24.50 12.53 -2.63
CA PRO A 293 23.38 12.07 -3.45
C PRO A 293 23.24 10.56 -3.55
N LEU A 294 24.36 9.82 -3.63
CA LEU A 294 24.33 8.35 -3.65
C LEU A 294 23.70 7.77 -2.37
N LEU A 295 24.07 8.29 -1.19
CA LEU A 295 23.50 7.83 0.08
C LEU A 295 22.02 8.22 0.19
N ARG A 296 21.63 9.41 -0.26
CA ARG A 296 20.22 9.83 -0.29
C ARG A 296 19.38 8.90 -1.16
N VAL A 297 19.87 8.54 -2.34
CA VAL A 297 19.19 7.60 -3.25
C VAL A 297 19.17 6.20 -2.68
N LEU A 298 20.29 5.69 -2.18
CA LEU A 298 20.40 4.33 -1.65
C LEU A 298 19.50 4.14 -0.42
N THR A 299 19.65 4.99 0.59
CA THR A 299 18.86 4.89 1.84
C THR A 299 17.38 5.18 1.60
N GLY A 300 17.06 6.15 0.73
CA GLY A 300 15.69 6.40 0.29
C GLY A 300 15.08 5.20 -0.43
N SER A 301 15.80 4.60 -1.38
CA SER A 301 15.32 3.43 -2.13
C SER A 301 15.12 2.22 -1.22
N LEU A 302 16.06 1.95 -0.31
CA LEU A 302 15.93 0.87 0.67
C LEU A 302 14.72 1.07 1.57
N PHE A 303 14.52 2.29 2.09
CA PHE A 303 13.35 2.61 2.90
C PHE A 303 12.05 2.46 2.11
N GLY A 304 11.96 3.01 0.90
CA GLY A 304 10.79 2.89 0.05
C GLY A 304 10.46 1.43 -0.32
N LEU A 305 11.46 0.68 -0.80
CA LEU A 305 11.33 -0.73 -1.18
C LEU A 305 10.83 -1.58 -0.01
N THR A 306 11.50 -1.50 1.14
CA THR A 306 11.15 -2.32 2.31
C THR A 306 9.81 -1.92 2.91
N THR A 307 9.46 -0.63 2.88
CA THR A 307 8.15 -0.14 3.34
C THR A 307 7.02 -0.65 2.45
N ALA A 308 7.18 -0.59 1.13
CA ALA A 308 6.20 -1.17 0.20
C ALA A 308 6.12 -2.70 0.33
N TRP A 309 7.25 -3.37 0.56
CA TRP A 309 7.29 -4.83 0.77
C TRP A 309 6.62 -5.26 2.07
N MET A 310 6.74 -4.50 3.14
CA MET A 310 5.96 -4.78 4.33
C MET A 310 4.48 -4.45 4.13
N GLY A 311 4.17 -3.29 3.55
CA GLY A 311 2.82 -2.73 3.51
C GLY A 311 1.88 -3.35 2.48
N PHE A 312 2.30 -3.53 1.22
CA PHE A 312 1.38 -3.97 0.16
C PHE A 312 0.87 -5.40 0.34
N PRO A 313 1.69 -6.39 0.74
CA PRO A 313 1.19 -7.70 1.12
C PRO A 313 0.19 -7.67 2.29
N LEU A 314 0.44 -6.86 3.33
CA LEU A 314 -0.48 -6.73 4.46
C LEU A 314 -1.84 -6.17 4.03
N VAL A 315 -1.83 -5.19 3.13
CA VAL A 315 -3.06 -4.66 2.53
C VAL A 315 -3.75 -5.73 1.69
N GLU A 316 -3.01 -6.54 0.92
CA GLU A 316 -3.60 -7.63 0.12
C GLU A 316 -4.35 -8.64 0.98
N GLU A 317 -3.80 -9.03 2.14
CA GLU A 317 -4.49 -9.94 3.08
C GLU A 317 -5.87 -9.38 3.47
N THR A 318 -5.92 -8.08 3.81
CA THR A 318 -7.17 -7.40 4.17
C THR A 318 -8.12 -7.26 2.99
N MET A 319 -7.59 -6.99 1.79
CA MET A 319 -8.40 -6.85 0.57
C MET A 319 -8.96 -8.20 0.12
N ALA A 320 -8.21 -9.30 0.25
CA ALA A 320 -8.67 -10.65 -0.05
C ALA A 320 -9.83 -11.07 0.86
N ASP A 321 -9.76 -10.77 2.15
CA ASP A 321 -10.86 -11.04 3.07
C ASP A 321 -12.09 -10.18 2.75
N SER A 322 -11.88 -8.90 2.41
CA SER A 322 -12.96 -8.01 1.98
C SER A 322 -13.65 -8.51 0.70
N ARG A 323 -12.90 -8.99 -0.29
CA ARG A 323 -13.44 -9.58 -1.53
C ARG A 323 -14.28 -10.81 -1.22
N ARG A 324 -13.76 -11.75 -0.43
CA ARG A 324 -14.49 -12.98 -0.05
C ARG A 324 -15.80 -12.67 0.68
N LEU A 325 -15.81 -11.69 1.57
CA LEU A 325 -17.04 -11.28 2.28
C LEU A 325 -18.06 -10.66 1.34
N LEU A 326 -17.61 -9.79 0.42
CA LEU A 326 -18.48 -9.10 -0.52
C LEU A 326 -19.04 -10.04 -1.59
N ILE A 327 -18.25 -10.99 -2.10
CA ILE A 327 -18.72 -12.01 -3.06
C ILE A 327 -19.85 -12.83 -2.44
N LYS A 328 -19.71 -13.27 -1.18
CA LYS A 328 -20.79 -14.00 -0.48
C LYS A 328 -22.04 -13.15 -0.32
N LYS A 329 -21.90 -11.88 0.05
CA LYS A 329 -23.02 -10.95 0.21
C LYS A 329 -23.75 -10.72 -1.12
N ILE A 330 -23.00 -10.49 -2.20
CA ILE A 330 -23.55 -10.26 -3.54
C ILE A 330 -24.30 -11.51 -4.02
N ALA A 331 -23.67 -12.69 -3.94
CA ALA A 331 -24.28 -13.96 -4.35
C ALA A 331 -25.55 -14.29 -3.55
N TYR A 332 -25.55 -14.03 -2.23
CA TYR A 332 -26.74 -14.18 -1.39
C TYR A 332 -27.89 -13.32 -1.91
N ILE A 333 -27.64 -12.03 -2.15
CA ILE A 333 -28.67 -11.09 -2.60
C ILE A 333 -29.17 -11.47 -4.00
N GLU A 334 -28.29 -11.78 -4.95
CA GLU A 334 -28.67 -12.15 -6.32
C GLU A 334 -29.55 -13.40 -6.36
N GLN A 335 -29.30 -14.39 -5.50
CA GLN A 335 -30.06 -15.64 -5.46
C GLN A 335 -31.37 -15.54 -4.65
N HIS A 336 -31.56 -14.46 -3.87
CA HIS A 336 -32.71 -14.29 -2.97
C HIS A 336 -33.47 -12.97 -3.20
N SER A 337 -33.14 -12.22 -4.25
CA SER A 337 -33.89 -11.05 -4.71
C SER A 337 -34.95 -11.48 -5.71
N HIS A 338 -36.07 -12.00 -5.19
CA HIS A 338 -37.32 -12.22 -5.93
C HIS A 338 -38.35 -11.17 -5.55
#